data_AF-A0A914QZT3-F1
#
_entry.id   AF-A0A914QZT3-F1
#
_cell.length_a   1.000
_cell.length_b   1.000
_cell.length_c   1.000
_cell.angle_alpha   90.00
_cell.angle_beta   90.00
_cell.angle_gamma   90.00
#
_symmetry.space_group_name_H-M   'P 1'
#
loop_
_entity.id
_entity.type
_entity.pdbx_description
1 polymer ?
#
loop_
_entity_poly.entity_id
_entity_poly.type
_entity_poly.pdbx_seq_one_letter_code
_entity_poly.pdbx_strand_id
1 'polypeptide(L)'
;MFENGIIRADPLSHKPIDLWKKYLKQGRVVEPAKTLRLNTPIHENKVRFVCISDTHEKLGEMLHMIPDGDVLIHAGDFTNYGDLAEVIKFNQEIG
;
A
#
# COMPACT_ATOMS: atom_id res chain seq x y z
N MET A 1 -18.32 -2.77 17.20
CA MET A 1 -18.29 -2.05 18.49
C MET A 1 -17.03 -2.48 19.20
N PHE A 2 -16.18 -1.52 19.57
CA PHE A 2 -14.97 -1.76 20.34
C PHE A 2 -15.36 -1.93 21.81
N GLU A 3 -15.59 -3.15 22.25
CA GLU A 3 -15.68 -3.47 23.68
C GLU A 3 -14.33 -4.04 24.12
N ASN A 4 -13.72 -3.42 25.13
CA ASN A 4 -12.46 -3.85 25.75
C ASN A 4 -11.27 -3.99 24.77
N GLY A 5 -11.24 -3.22 23.69
CA GLY A 5 -10.16 -3.27 22.70
C GLY A 5 -10.17 -4.51 21.80
N ILE A 6 -11.18 -5.38 21.93
CA ILE A 6 -11.32 -6.57 21.10
C ILE A 6 -12.06 -6.19 19.82
N ILE A 7 -11.40 -6.39 18.67
CA ILE A 7 -12.05 -6.30 17.36
C ILE A 7 -12.48 -7.71 16.94
N ARG A 8 -13.79 -7.92 16.82
CA ARG A 8 -14.37 -9.14 16.27
C ARG A 8 -14.57 -9.01 14.78
N ALA A 9 -14.47 -10.11 14.05
CA ALA A 9 -14.87 -10.15 12.65
C ALA A 9 -16.34 -9.72 12.52
N ASP A 10 -16.63 -8.79 11.59
CA ASP A 10 -17.99 -8.37 11.34
C ASP A 10 -18.79 -9.54 10.77
N PRO A 11 -20.04 -9.78 11.21
CA PRO A 11 -20.89 -10.83 10.64
C PRO A 11 -21.05 -10.76 9.11
N LEU A 12 -20.90 -9.58 8.50
CA LEU A 12 -20.94 -9.38 7.05
C LEU A 12 -19.55 -9.47 6.37
N SER A 13 -18.51 -9.96 7.04
CA SER A 13 -17.15 -10.10 6.45
C SER A 13 -17.14 -10.89 5.14
N HIS A 14 -18.07 -11.84 4.99
CA HIS A 14 -18.27 -12.64 3.77
C HIS A 14 -19.09 -11.92 2.68
N LYS A 15 -19.58 -10.70 2.93
CA LYS A 15 -20.34 -9.85 1.99
C LYS A 15 -19.74 -8.44 1.96
N PRO A 16 -18.55 -8.26 1.37
CA PRO A 16 -17.79 -7.00 1.47
C PRO A 16 -18.55 -5.78 0.95
N ILE A 17 -19.36 -5.95 -0.10
CA ILE A 17 -20.17 -4.85 -0.67
C ILE A 17 -21.26 -4.40 0.31
N ASP A 18 -21.95 -5.35 0.95
CA ASP A 18 -23.00 -5.03 1.93
C ASP A 18 -22.41 -4.45 3.21
N LEU A 19 -21.25 -4.97 3.63
CA LEU A 19 -20.48 -4.43 4.74
C LEU A 19 -20.02 -2.99 4.47
N TRP A 20 -19.53 -2.71 3.27
CA TRP A 20 -19.18 -1.35 2.84
C TRP A 20 -20.38 -0.41 2.89
N LYS A 21 -21.52 -0.82 2.30
CA LYS A 21 -22.77 -0.03 2.32
C LYS A 21 -23.26 0.24 3.74
N LYS A 22 -23.17 -0.73 4.65
CA LYS A 22 -23.50 -0.57 6.07
C LYS A 22 -22.67 0.53 6.70
N TYR A 23 -21.34 0.51 6.54
CA TYR A 23 -20.47 1.52 7.14
C TYR A 23 -20.57 2.90 6.48
N LEU A 24 -20.80 2.95 5.17
CA LEU A 24 -21.03 4.22 4.47
C LEU A 24 -22.28 4.93 5.03
N LYS A 25 -23.38 4.19 5.23
CA LYS A 25 -24.62 4.72 5.85
C LYS A 25 -24.43 5.18 7.30
N GLN A 26 -23.42 4.67 8.00
CA GLN A 26 -23.10 5.05 9.39
C GLN A 26 -22.25 6.34 9.48
N GLY A 27 -22.06 7.06 8.36
CA GLY A 27 -21.34 8.33 8.34
C GLY A 27 -19.84 8.17 8.17
N ARG A 28 -19.37 7.08 7.56
CA ARG A 28 -17.95 6.95 7.20
C ARG A 28 -17.59 8.06 6.20
N VAL A 29 -16.65 8.91 6.58
CA VAL A 29 -16.12 9.98 5.73
C VAL A 29 -15.24 9.37 4.65
N VAL A 30 -15.51 9.73 3.39
CA VAL A 30 -14.72 9.33 2.22
C VAL A 30 -14.44 10.61 1.44
N GLU A 31 -13.24 11.14 1.60
CA GLU A 31 -12.78 12.33 0.87
C GLU A 31 -11.64 11.94 -0.07
N PRO A 32 -11.61 12.45 -1.30
CA PRO A 32 -10.48 12.26 -2.20
C PRO A 32 -9.20 12.82 -1.58
N ALA A 33 -8.13 12.02 -1.59
CA ALA A 33 -6.82 12.51 -1.18
C ALA A 33 -6.30 13.54 -2.18
N LYS A 34 -5.72 14.65 -1.68
CA LYS A 34 -5.03 15.63 -2.52
C LYS A 34 -3.74 15.02 -3.05
N THR A 35 -3.62 14.91 -4.36
CA THR A 35 -2.39 14.45 -5.00
C THR A 35 -1.36 15.57 -5.07
N LEU A 36 -0.09 15.22 -4.84
CA LEU A 36 1.05 16.12 -5.01
C LEU A 36 1.81 15.73 -6.30
N ARG A 37 2.50 16.69 -6.91
CA ARG A 37 3.41 16.39 -8.02
C ARG A 37 4.67 15.72 -7.47
N LEU A 38 5.26 14.81 -8.23
CA LEU A 38 6.48 14.09 -7.81
C LEU A 38 7.65 15.03 -7.46
N ASN A 39 7.78 16.14 -8.19
CA ASN A 39 8.81 17.15 -7.97
C ASN A 39 8.46 18.19 -6.88
N THR A 40 7.38 17.98 -6.12
CA THR A 40 7.05 18.86 -4.99
C THR A 40 8.20 18.78 -3.98
N PRO A 41 8.74 19.89 -3.46
CA PRO A 41 9.81 19.84 -2.46
C PRO A 41 9.38 19.10 -1.19
N ILE A 42 10.32 18.39 -0.55
CA ILE A 42 10.11 17.82 0.77
C ILE A 42 10.35 18.95 1.79
N HIS A 43 9.44 19.12 2.75
CA HIS A 43 9.67 20.04 3.85
C HIS A 43 10.75 19.50 4.78
N GLU A 44 11.62 20.38 5.31
CA GLU A 44 12.80 19.99 6.10
C GLU A 44 12.50 19.05 7.29
N ASN A 45 11.30 19.12 7.86
CA ASN A 45 10.88 18.28 9.00
C ASN A 45 9.91 17.16 8.60
N LYS A 46 10.02 16.63 7.38
CA LYS A 46 9.14 15.57 6.85
C LYS A 46 9.96 14.48 6.14
N VAL A 47 9.38 13.27 6.14
CA VAL A 47 9.88 12.10 5.41
C VAL A 47 8.95 11.82 4.24
N ARG A 48 9.51 11.55 3.06
CA ARG A 48 8.80 11.10 1.88
C ARG A 48 8.84 9.58 1.78
N PHE A 49 7.69 8.97 1.98
CA PHE A 49 7.49 7.56 1.67
C PHE A 49 7.17 7.39 0.18
N VAL A 50 7.82 6.42 -0.45
CA VAL A 50 7.50 5.91 -1.78
C VAL A 50 6.79 4.58 -1.57
N CYS A 51 5.50 4.51 -1.91
CA CYS A 51 4.71 3.30 -1.72
C CYS A 51 4.43 2.64 -3.07
N ILE A 52 4.84 1.39 -3.22
CA ILE A 52 4.56 0.53 -4.38
C ILE A 52 4.03 -0.83 -3.91
N SER A 53 3.48 -1.62 -4.81
CA SER A 53 2.95 -2.96 -4.52
C SER A 53 2.83 -3.75 -5.81
N ASP A 54 2.63 -5.07 -5.71
CA ASP A 54 2.19 -5.94 -6.82
C ASP A 54 3.11 -5.85 -8.04
N THR A 55 4.43 -5.79 -7.82
CA THR A 55 5.39 -5.68 -8.93
C THR A 55 5.55 -6.99 -9.69
N HIS A 56 5.21 -8.15 -9.11
CA HIS A 56 5.17 -9.44 -9.81
C HIS A 56 6.44 -9.72 -10.66
N GLU A 57 7.62 -9.58 -10.03
CA GLU A 57 8.97 -9.67 -10.63
C GLU A 57 9.36 -8.60 -11.66
N LYS A 58 8.55 -7.55 -11.84
CA LYS A 58 8.78 -6.48 -12.83
C LYS A 58 9.40 -5.21 -12.23
N LEU A 59 9.92 -5.27 -11.01
CA LEU A 59 10.51 -4.10 -10.36
C LEU A 59 11.62 -3.48 -11.23
N GLY A 60 12.52 -4.28 -11.80
CA GLY A 60 13.56 -3.82 -12.73
C GLY A 60 13.04 -3.00 -13.92
N GLU A 61 11.87 -3.32 -14.47
CA GLU A 61 11.24 -2.56 -15.55
C GLU A 61 10.68 -1.22 -15.07
N MET A 62 10.35 -1.11 -13.79
CA MET A 62 9.68 0.04 -13.18
C MET A 62 10.63 1.01 -12.47
N LEU A 63 11.89 0.64 -12.24
CA LEU A 63 12.87 1.46 -11.49
C LEU A 63 12.93 2.91 -11.97
N HIS A 64 12.84 3.14 -13.28
CA HIS A 64 12.88 4.49 -13.87
C HIS A 64 11.64 5.36 -13.56
N MET A 65 10.54 4.75 -13.12
CA MET A 65 9.29 5.43 -12.74
C MET A 65 9.23 5.69 -11.23
N ILE A 66 10.09 5.05 -10.43
CA ILE A 66 10.10 5.21 -8.98
C ILE A 66 10.68 6.60 -8.66
N PRO A 67 9.92 7.49 -8.00
CA PRO A 67 10.39 8.82 -7.67
C PRO A 67 11.36 8.80 -6.49
N ASP A 68 12.15 9.86 -6.36
CA ASP A 68 12.99 10.09 -5.19
C ASP A 68 12.14 10.17 -3.91
N GLY A 69 12.66 9.55 -2.85
CA GLY A 69 12.10 9.62 -1.50
C GLY A 69 13.07 9.07 -0.48
N ASP A 70 12.65 9.12 0.79
CA ASP A 70 13.48 8.76 1.93
C ASP A 70 13.30 7.30 2.36
N VAL A 71 12.08 6.76 2.18
CA VAL A 71 11.73 5.38 2.58
C VAL A 71 10.87 4.74 1.52
N LEU A 72 11.32 3.60 0.97
CA LEU A 72 10.51 2.75 0.11
C LEU A 72 9.67 1.79 0.96
N ILE A 73 8.37 1.70 0.66
CA ILE A 73 7.45 0.69 1.19
C ILE A 73 6.92 -0.12 0.00
N HIS A 74 7.26 -1.41 -0.03
CA HIS A 74 6.63 -2.37 -0.94
C HIS A 74 5.53 -3.14 -0.18
N ALA A 75 4.27 -3.06 -0.60
CA ALA A 75 3.13 -3.57 0.18
C ALA A 75 2.78 -5.05 -0.04
N GLY A 76 3.57 -5.78 -0.83
CA GLY A 76 3.44 -7.22 -1.05
C GLY A 76 3.51 -7.57 -2.53
N ASP A 77 3.48 -8.86 -2.85
CA ASP A 77 3.41 -9.38 -4.23
C ASP A 77 4.55 -8.89 -5.16
N PHE A 78 5.78 -8.88 -4.64
CA PHE A 78 6.98 -8.66 -5.48
C PHE A 78 7.42 -9.89 -6.27
N THR A 79 6.93 -11.07 -5.90
CA THR A 79 7.16 -12.37 -6.55
C THR A 79 5.95 -12.78 -7.40
N ASN A 80 6.14 -13.68 -8.36
CA ASN A 80 5.02 -14.31 -9.07
C ASN A 80 4.55 -15.58 -8.35
N TYR A 81 5.50 -16.39 -7.90
CA TYR A 81 5.21 -17.69 -7.28
C TYR A 81 5.80 -17.83 -5.88
N GLY A 82 6.71 -16.92 -5.49
CA GLY A 82 7.35 -16.94 -4.17
C GLY A 82 8.61 -17.81 -4.12
N ASP A 83 9.19 -18.12 -5.27
CA ASP A 83 10.40 -18.92 -5.36
C ASP A 83 11.62 -18.14 -4.86
N LEU A 84 12.59 -18.87 -4.28
CA LEU A 84 13.82 -18.27 -3.73
C LEU A 84 14.57 -17.40 -4.75
N ALA A 85 14.57 -17.79 -6.02
CA ALA A 85 15.21 -17.02 -7.08
C ALA A 85 14.54 -15.65 -7.29
N GLU A 86 13.22 -15.57 -7.21
CA GLU A 86 12.46 -14.32 -7.34
C GLU A 86 12.74 -13.39 -6.16
N VAL A 87 12.85 -13.95 -4.94
CA VAL A 87 13.23 -13.19 -3.73
C VAL A 87 14.65 -12.64 -3.86
N ILE A 88 15.60 -13.45 -4.32
CA ILE A 88 16.99 -13.02 -4.54
C ILE A 88 17.04 -11.92 -5.60
N LYS A 89 16.32 -12.09 -6.72
CA LYS A 89 16.22 -11.09 -7.79
C LYS A 89 15.66 -9.77 -7.25
N PHE A 90 14.53 -9.82 -6.52
CA PHE A 90 13.94 -8.62 -5.92
C PHE A 90 14.92 -7.91 -4.99
N ASN A 91 15.61 -8.65 -4.12
CA ASN A 91 16.62 -8.06 -3.23
C ASN A 91 17.79 -7.43 -4.01
N GLN A 92 18.19 -8.00 -5.14
CA GLN A 92 19.23 -7.42 -5.98
C GLN A 92 18.76 -6.14 -6.70
N GLU A 93 17.48 -6.09 -7.09
CA GLU A 93 16.89 -4.95 -7.79
C GLU A 93 16.62 -3.76 -6.86
N ILE A 94 16.27 -3.98 -5.59
CA ILE A 94 16.04 -2.88 -4.62
C ILE A 94 17.33 -2.32 -4.01
N GLY A 95 18.42 -3.11 -3.99
CA GLY A 95 19.69 -2.78 -3.34
C GLY A 95 19.81 -3.29 -1.90
#